data_AF-A0A317CK33-F1
#
_entry.id   AF-A0A317CK33-F1
#
_cell.length_a   1.000
_cell.length_b   1.000
_cell.length_c   1.000
_cell.angle_alpha   90.00
_cell.angle_beta   90.00
_cell.angle_gamma   90.00
#
_symmetry.space_group_name_H-M   'P 1'
#
loop_
_entity.id
_entity.type
_entity.pdbx_description
1 polymer ?
#
loop_
_entity_poly.entity_id
_entity_poly.type
_entity_poly.pdbx_seq_one_letter_code
_entity_poly.pdbx_strand_id
1 'polypeptide(L)'
;MAQTKPVTKSFWIKLVMIPLAMFGFAFALVPLYDILCDVTGFNGRTTNSSYQNTSVYEVDESRIVTVGFTASVAAGFPVSFKPKVSHMDVVPGKVYTMMFLAENRSNEFVVGQAVPSVAPSQAATHFKKLECFCFTRQEFKAHEPVEMPVRFVVEPDLDGNVQNITLSYNFFRIKPDA
;
A
#
# COMPACT_ATOMS: atom_id res chain seq x y z
N MET A 1 24.20 27.56 -54.25
CA MET A 1 22.99 28.42 -54.24
C MET A 1 21.81 27.58 -53.79
N ALA A 2 21.45 27.63 -52.51
CA ALA A 2 20.32 26.87 -51.98
C ALA A 2 19.04 27.71 -52.14
N GLN A 3 18.16 27.28 -53.05
CA GLN A 3 16.85 27.89 -53.31
C GLN A 3 15.92 27.61 -52.12
N THR A 4 15.70 28.59 -51.25
CA THR A 4 14.67 28.54 -50.21
C THR A 4 13.31 28.88 -50.81
N LYS A 5 12.48 27.86 -51.07
CA LYS A 5 11.09 28.06 -51.50
C LYS A 5 10.30 28.81 -50.41
N PRO A 6 9.44 29.79 -50.77
CA PRO A 6 8.67 30.55 -49.79
C PRO A 6 7.69 29.62 -49.08
N VAL A 7 7.80 29.57 -47.76
CA VAL A 7 6.93 28.74 -46.92
C VAL A 7 5.51 29.27 -47.02
N THR A 8 4.61 28.49 -47.61
CA THR A 8 3.20 28.85 -47.78
C THR A 8 2.50 28.89 -46.43
N LYS A 9 1.53 29.81 -46.25
CA LYS A 9 0.74 29.97 -45.00
C LYS A 9 0.11 28.64 -44.52
N SER A 10 -0.24 27.76 -45.45
CA SER A 10 -0.76 26.41 -45.18
C SER A 10 0.26 25.51 -44.45
N PHE A 11 1.56 25.66 -44.70
CA PHE A 11 2.61 24.88 -44.03
C PHE A 11 2.70 25.24 -42.55
N TRP A 12 2.69 26.53 -42.21
CA TRP A 12 2.69 27.00 -40.82
C TRP A 12 1.42 26.60 -40.06
N ILE A 13 0.26 26.65 -40.72
CA ILE A 13 -1.01 26.19 -40.13
C ILE A 13 -0.93 24.69 -39.81
N LYS A 14 -0.42 23.85 -40.72
CA LYS A 14 -0.26 22.41 -40.48
C LYS A 14 0.76 22.12 -39.36
N LEU A 15 1.86 22.86 -39.32
CA LEU A 15 2.92 22.69 -38.31
C LEU A 15 2.40 22.94 -36.88
N VAL A 16 1.43 23.84 -36.70
CA VAL A 16 0.83 24.15 -35.39
C VAL A 16 -0.39 23.30 -35.08
N MET A 17 -1.25 23.04 -36.09
CA MET A 17 -2.48 22.26 -35.88
C MET A 17 -2.21 20.80 -35.54
N ILE A 18 -1.18 20.17 -36.13
CA ILE A 18 -0.90 18.75 -35.91
C ILE A 18 -0.45 18.48 -34.46
N PRO A 19 0.54 19.20 -33.89
CA PRO A 19 0.92 19.03 -32.48
C PRO A 19 -0.23 19.32 -31.50
N LEU A 20 -1.04 20.36 -31.77
CA LEU A 20 -2.21 20.67 -30.92
C LEU A 20 -3.21 19.52 -30.92
N ALA A 21 -3.47 18.91 -32.08
CA ALA A 21 -4.34 17.75 -32.19
C ALA A 21 -3.76 16.52 -31.47
N MET A 22 -2.45 16.27 -31.58
CA MET A 22 -1.79 15.16 -30.87
C MET A 22 -1.83 15.33 -29.35
N PHE A 23 -1.61 16.56 -28.85
CA PHE A 23 -1.73 16.87 -27.42
C PHE A 23 -3.18 16.73 -26.94
N GLY A 24 -4.15 17.23 -27.72
CA GLY A 24 -5.57 17.05 -27.42
C GLY A 24 -5.97 15.59 -27.35
N PHE A 25 -5.46 14.76 -28.27
CA PHE A 25 -5.71 13.32 -28.27
C PHE A 25 -5.08 12.61 -27.07
N ALA A 26 -3.83 12.95 -26.71
CA ALA A 26 -3.17 12.38 -25.53
C ALA A 26 -3.94 12.71 -24.24
N PHE A 27 -4.47 13.93 -24.11
CA PHE A 27 -5.28 14.32 -22.96
C PHE A 27 -6.65 13.63 -22.95
N ALA A 28 -7.28 13.47 -24.12
CA ALA A 28 -8.55 12.76 -24.27
C ALA A 28 -8.44 11.25 -24.07
N LEU A 29 -7.23 10.68 -24.19
CA LEU A 29 -7.01 9.25 -24.00
C LEU A 29 -7.29 8.81 -22.56
N VAL A 30 -7.04 9.69 -21.57
CA VAL A 30 -7.28 9.42 -20.15
C VAL A 30 -8.77 9.16 -19.87
N PRO A 31 -9.71 10.09 -20.14
CA PRO A 31 -11.14 9.86 -19.90
C PRO A 31 -11.73 8.77 -20.80
N LEU A 32 -11.22 8.60 -22.03
CA LEU A 32 -11.65 7.51 -22.91
C LEU A 32 -11.27 6.15 -22.31
N TYR A 33 -10.08 6.05 -21.72
CA TYR A 33 -9.64 4.85 -21.01
C TYR A 33 -10.51 4.57 -19.78
N ASP A 34 -10.90 5.61 -19.04
CA ASP A 34 -11.78 5.47 -17.88
C ASP A 34 -13.17 4.92 -18.28
N ILE A 35 -13.76 5.43 -19.37
CA ILE A 35 -15.04 4.92 -19.90
C ILE A 35 -14.91 3.46 -20.37
N LEU A 36 -13.80 3.12 -21.04
CA LEU A 36 -13.55 1.75 -21.44
C LEU A 36 -13.37 0.83 -20.23
N CYS A 37 -12.71 1.30 -19.17
CA CYS A 37 -12.58 0.56 -17.91
C CYS A 37 -13.95 0.32 -17.26
N ASP A 38 -14.86 1.30 -17.28
CA ASP A 38 -16.21 1.17 -16.73
C ASP A 38 -17.09 0.19 -17.53
N VAL A 39 -16.98 0.19 -18.86
CA VAL A 39 -17.81 -0.68 -19.73
C VAL A 39 -17.29 -2.11 -19.77
N THR A 40 -15.96 -2.30 -19.84
CA THR A 40 -15.35 -3.64 -20.00
C THR A 40 -15.01 -4.31 -18.67
N GLY A 41 -14.96 -3.55 -17.57
CA GLY A 41 -14.58 -4.07 -16.25
C GLY A 41 -13.13 -4.55 -16.15
N PHE A 42 -12.31 -4.34 -17.19
CA PHE A 42 -11.00 -4.99 -17.36
C PHE A 42 -9.94 -4.55 -16.33
N ASN A 43 -10.23 -3.53 -15.52
CA ASN A 43 -9.23 -2.88 -14.68
C ASN A 43 -9.62 -2.63 -13.23
N GLY A 44 -10.81 -3.06 -12.79
CA GLY A 44 -11.23 -2.94 -11.40
C GLY A 44 -11.06 -1.54 -10.79
N ARG A 45 -10.99 -0.49 -11.61
CA ARG A 45 -10.78 0.89 -11.17
C ARG A 45 -12.10 1.43 -10.65
N THR A 46 -12.39 1.13 -9.40
CA THR A 46 -13.33 1.93 -8.61
C THR A 46 -12.75 3.34 -8.52
N THR A 47 -13.33 4.23 -9.31
CA THR A 47 -13.39 5.69 -9.13
C THR A 47 -12.81 6.19 -7.82
N ASN A 48 -11.63 6.86 -7.87
CA ASN A 48 -11.11 7.88 -6.95
C ASN A 48 -11.62 7.88 -5.49
N SER A 49 -11.71 6.69 -4.90
CA SER A 49 -12.10 6.40 -3.54
C SER A 49 -11.19 5.27 -3.06
N SER A 50 -9.90 5.44 -3.34
CA SER A 50 -8.86 4.80 -2.55
C SER A 50 -9.28 4.92 -1.08
N TYR A 51 -9.54 3.77 -0.45
CA TYR A 51 -9.81 3.57 0.98
C TYR A 51 -11.27 3.55 1.50
N GLN A 52 -12.32 3.72 0.69
CA GLN A 52 -13.72 3.63 1.22
C GLN A 52 -14.58 2.53 0.60
N ASN A 53 -14.29 2.10 -0.63
CA ASN A 53 -14.97 0.95 -1.19
C ASN A 53 -14.19 -0.31 -0.77
N THR A 54 -14.63 -0.89 0.34
CA THR A 54 -14.65 -2.35 0.48
C THR A 54 -15.27 -2.83 -0.83
N SER A 55 -14.45 -3.23 -1.79
CA SER A 55 -14.89 -4.09 -2.88
C SER A 55 -15.77 -5.13 -2.20
N VAL A 56 -17.03 -5.20 -2.61
CA VAL A 56 -18.00 -6.13 -2.03
C VAL A 56 -17.51 -7.52 -2.39
N TYR A 57 -16.53 -7.98 -1.63
CA TYR A 57 -16.05 -9.34 -1.65
C TYR A 57 -17.26 -10.19 -1.33
N GLU A 58 -17.47 -11.27 -2.09
CA GLU A 58 -18.38 -12.32 -1.65
C GLU A 58 -17.75 -12.92 -0.38
N VAL A 59 -18.19 -12.42 0.78
CA VAL A 59 -17.65 -12.83 2.07
C VAL A 59 -18.29 -14.15 2.46
N ASP A 60 -17.50 -15.21 2.40
CA ASP A 60 -17.87 -16.49 3.00
C ASP A 60 -17.62 -16.44 4.50
N GLU A 61 -18.67 -16.25 5.30
CA GLU A 61 -18.57 -16.21 6.76
C GLU A 61 -18.16 -17.55 7.39
N SER A 62 -18.26 -18.66 6.66
CA SER A 62 -17.84 -19.98 7.16
C SER A 62 -16.32 -20.17 7.11
N ARG A 63 -15.63 -19.36 6.29
CA ARG A 63 -14.19 -19.43 6.11
C ARG A 63 -13.47 -18.57 7.15
N ILE A 64 -12.76 -19.24 8.05
CA ILE A 64 -11.91 -18.60 9.07
C ILE A 64 -10.45 -18.86 8.74
N VAL A 65 -9.64 -17.80 8.80
CA VAL A 65 -8.18 -17.84 8.68
C VAL A 65 -7.60 -17.28 9.98
N THR A 66 -6.61 -17.97 10.56
CA THR A 66 -5.92 -17.50 11.75
C THR A 66 -4.71 -16.67 11.34
N VAL A 67 -4.68 -15.41 11.75
CA VAL A 67 -3.54 -14.51 11.53
C VAL A 67 -2.72 -14.41 12.81
N GLY A 68 -1.51 -14.95 12.79
CA GLY A 68 -0.51 -14.79 13.82
C GLY A 68 0.26 -13.47 13.67
N PHE A 69 0.56 -12.83 14.79
CA PHE A 69 1.33 -11.60 14.84
C PHE A 69 2.62 -11.82 15.61
N THR A 70 3.74 -11.48 14.97
CA THR A 70 5.04 -11.53 15.62
C THR A 70 5.77 -10.20 15.45
N ALA A 71 6.57 -9.87 16.46
CA ALA A 71 7.37 -8.67 16.50
C ALA A 71 8.78 -9.04 16.94
N SER A 72 9.77 -8.45 16.31
CA SER A 72 11.17 -8.57 16.68
C SER A 72 11.85 -7.23 16.54
N VAL A 73 12.91 -7.02 17.30
CA VAL A 73 13.74 -5.82 17.26
C VAL A 73 15.17 -6.22 17.00
N ALA A 74 15.86 -5.45 16.17
CA ALA A 74 17.27 -5.66 15.87
C ALA A 74 18.12 -5.48 17.14
N ALA A 75 19.21 -6.24 17.22
CA ALA A 75 20.14 -6.16 18.34
C ALA A 75 20.67 -4.72 18.52
N GLY A 76 20.65 -4.23 19.76
CA GLY A 76 21.11 -2.87 20.09
C GLY A 76 20.10 -1.75 19.84
N PHE A 77 18.86 -2.06 19.42
CA PHE A 77 17.79 -1.08 19.39
C PHE A 77 17.05 -1.04 20.74
N PRO A 78 17.03 0.09 21.48
CA PRO A 78 16.50 0.15 22.85
C PRO A 78 14.97 0.23 22.93
N VAL A 79 14.26 -0.04 21.84
CA VAL A 79 12.79 -0.04 21.81
C VAL A 79 12.28 -1.45 22.05
N SER A 80 11.32 -1.58 22.95
CA SER A 80 10.49 -2.77 23.10
C SER A 80 9.35 -2.71 22.10
N PHE A 81 9.15 -3.75 21.30
CA PHE A 81 8.07 -3.81 20.32
C PHE A 81 7.39 -5.17 20.38
N LYS A 82 6.08 -5.18 20.63
CA LYS A 82 5.30 -6.42 20.82
C LYS A 82 3.86 -6.26 20.31
N PRO A 83 3.24 -7.33 19.78
CA PRO A 83 1.83 -7.29 19.45
C PRO A 83 0.98 -7.29 20.72
N LYS A 84 -0.21 -6.68 20.67
CA LYS A 84 -1.19 -6.72 21.77
C LYS A 84 -1.82 -8.10 21.91
N VAL A 85 -1.96 -8.83 20.81
CA VAL A 85 -2.47 -10.21 20.73
C VAL A 85 -1.58 -11.04 19.82
N SER A 86 -1.33 -12.31 20.14
CA SER A 86 -0.44 -13.16 19.34
C SER A 86 -1.10 -13.73 18.08
N HIS A 87 -2.43 -13.82 18.07
CA HIS A 87 -3.21 -14.31 16.95
C HIS A 87 -4.61 -13.69 16.94
N MET A 88 -5.26 -13.71 15.79
CA MET A 88 -6.64 -13.30 15.61
C MET A 88 -7.27 -14.11 14.48
N ASP A 89 -8.48 -14.60 14.70
CA ASP A 89 -9.26 -15.27 13.68
C ASP A 89 -10.00 -14.22 12.84
N VAL A 90 -9.84 -14.34 11.52
CA VAL A 90 -10.37 -13.38 10.55
C VAL A 90 -11.17 -14.09 9.48
N VAL A 91 -12.19 -13.42 9.00
CA VAL A 91 -12.96 -13.82 7.83
C VAL A 91 -12.39 -13.07 6.63
N PRO A 92 -11.88 -13.76 5.60
CA PRO A 92 -11.42 -13.12 4.37
C PRO A 92 -12.48 -12.18 3.77
N GLY A 93 -12.06 -11.02 3.28
CA GLY A 93 -12.90 -9.96 2.76
C GLY A 93 -13.36 -8.93 3.81
N LYS A 94 -13.17 -9.18 5.12
CA LYS A 94 -13.44 -8.20 6.18
C LYS A 94 -12.17 -7.44 6.60
N VAL A 95 -12.35 -6.17 6.95
CA VAL A 95 -11.26 -5.32 7.45
C VAL A 95 -11.11 -5.51 8.96
N TYR A 96 -9.88 -5.73 9.39
CA TYR A 96 -9.53 -5.85 10.79
C TYR A 96 -8.47 -4.83 11.20
N THR A 97 -8.45 -4.51 12.49
CA THR A 97 -7.46 -3.62 13.11
C THR A 97 -6.83 -4.35 14.28
N MET A 98 -5.50 -4.38 14.32
CA MET A 98 -4.76 -4.86 15.48
C MET A 98 -3.76 -3.80 15.95
N MET A 99 -3.37 -3.90 17.21
CA MET A 99 -2.48 -2.93 17.84
C MET A 99 -1.13 -3.57 18.15
N PHE A 100 -0.06 -2.89 17.78
CA PHE A 100 1.25 -3.13 18.37
C PHE A 100 1.57 -2.08 19.44
N LEU A 101 2.36 -2.48 20.42
CA LEU A 101 2.89 -1.62 21.47
C LEU A 101 4.39 -1.47 21.27
N ALA A 102 4.83 -0.23 21.10
CA ALA A 102 6.24 0.15 21.08
C ALA A 102 6.58 1.07 22.25
N GLU A 103 7.76 0.91 22.85
CA GLU A 103 8.20 1.74 23.98
C GLU A 103 9.72 1.88 23.93
N ASN A 104 10.22 3.12 23.93
CA ASN A 104 11.65 3.38 24.04
C ASN A 104 12.10 3.29 25.49
N ARG A 105 12.99 2.33 25.80
CA ARG A 105 13.49 2.10 27.16
C ARG A 105 14.76 2.89 27.48
N SER A 106 15.23 3.73 26.56
CA SER A 106 16.41 4.57 26.75
C SER A 106 16.04 6.00 27.13
N ASN A 107 17.04 6.74 27.59
CA ASN A 107 16.94 8.19 27.85
C ASN A 107 17.17 9.03 26.59
N GLU A 108 17.42 8.40 25.44
CA GLU A 108 17.76 9.07 24.20
C GLU A 108 16.57 9.07 23.24
N PHE A 109 16.50 10.10 22.41
CA PHE A 109 15.62 10.08 21.25
C PHE A 109 16.15 9.07 20.22
N VAL A 110 15.27 8.16 19.78
CA VAL A 110 15.65 7.14 18.79
C VAL A 110 14.65 7.11 17.64
N VAL A 111 15.17 6.84 16.46
CA VAL A 111 14.37 6.66 15.26
C VAL A 111 14.53 5.22 14.80
N GLY A 112 13.42 4.59 14.44
CA GLY A 112 13.44 3.26 13.87
C GLY A 112 12.46 3.10 12.72
N GLN A 113 12.61 1.99 12.02
CA GLN A 113 11.73 1.60 10.93
C GLN A 113 11.35 0.13 11.08
N ALA A 114 10.06 -0.17 10.96
CA ALA A 114 9.54 -1.53 10.96
C ALA A 114 9.51 -2.09 9.53
N VAL A 115 10.11 -3.25 9.31
CA VAL A 115 10.03 -3.98 8.04
C VAL A 115 9.04 -5.14 8.19
N PRO A 116 7.92 -5.14 7.46
CA PRO A 116 6.95 -6.23 7.48
C PRO A 116 7.42 -7.44 6.66
N SER A 117 6.99 -8.62 7.07
CA SER A 117 7.03 -9.87 6.32
C SER A 117 5.75 -10.67 6.54
N VAL A 118 5.24 -11.32 5.49
CA VAL A 118 4.04 -12.17 5.55
C VAL A 118 4.41 -13.56 5.08
N ALA A 119 4.00 -14.57 5.84
CA ALA A 119 4.17 -15.98 5.51
C ALA A 119 2.83 -16.72 5.62
N PRO A 120 2.57 -17.76 4.81
CA PRO A 120 3.38 -18.21 3.66
C PRO A 120 3.35 -17.21 2.49
N SER A 121 4.25 -17.39 1.51
CA SER A 121 4.35 -16.47 0.36
C SER A 121 3.06 -16.35 -0.44
N GLN A 122 2.28 -17.43 -0.53
CA GLN A 122 0.97 -17.42 -1.17
C GLN A 122 0.02 -16.43 -0.48
N ALA A 123 0.01 -16.39 0.85
CA ALA A 123 -0.79 -15.44 1.62
C ALA A 123 -0.33 -13.98 1.46
N ALA A 124 0.96 -13.76 1.20
CA ALA A 124 1.53 -12.42 1.10
C ALA A 124 0.91 -11.58 -0.03
N THR A 125 0.53 -12.20 -1.15
CA THR A 125 -0.11 -11.52 -2.28
C THR A 125 -1.53 -11.04 -1.94
N HIS A 126 -2.23 -11.81 -1.11
CA HIS A 126 -3.64 -11.59 -0.72
C HIS A 126 -3.80 -10.84 0.60
N PHE A 127 -2.70 -10.57 1.32
CA PHE A 127 -2.72 -9.80 2.56
C PHE A 127 -2.50 -8.32 2.27
N LYS A 128 -3.57 -7.52 2.23
CA LYS A 128 -3.47 -6.07 2.00
C LYS A 128 -3.43 -5.32 3.32
N LYS A 129 -2.39 -4.52 3.52
CA LYS A 129 -2.30 -3.55 4.63
C LYS A 129 -2.93 -2.24 4.16
N LEU A 130 -4.06 -1.87 4.77
CA LEU A 130 -4.89 -0.73 4.35
C LEU A 130 -4.40 0.59 4.95
N GLU A 131 -3.89 0.57 6.18
CA GLU A 131 -3.24 1.72 6.79
C GLU A 131 -1.85 1.32 7.26
N CYS A 132 -0.86 1.98 6.67
CA CYS A 132 0.53 1.64 6.85
C CYS A 132 1.21 2.71 7.71
N PHE A 133 1.36 2.46 9.01
CA PHE A 133 2.40 3.10 9.83
C PHE A 133 3.82 2.65 9.44
N CYS A 134 3.93 1.71 8.49
CA CYS A 134 5.05 0.77 8.39
C CYS A 134 6.03 1.01 7.25
N PHE A 135 6.06 2.19 6.64
CA PHE A 135 7.20 2.59 5.81
C PHE A 135 7.79 3.95 6.19
N THR A 136 7.14 4.66 7.10
CA THR A 136 7.61 5.93 7.62
C THR A 136 8.47 5.71 8.86
N ARG A 137 9.47 6.56 8.99
CA ARG A 137 10.35 6.61 10.15
C ARG A 137 9.51 6.89 11.39
N GLN A 138 9.69 6.07 12.42
CA GLN A 138 9.01 6.25 13.69
C GLN A 138 9.98 6.86 14.68
N GLU A 139 9.57 7.98 15.25
CA GLU A 139 10.30 8.71 16.26
C GLU A 139 9.80 8.28 17.64
N PHE A 140 10.72 7.87 18.50
CA PHE A 140 10.42 7.50 19.87
C PHE A 140 11.17 8.41 20.83
N LYS A 141 10.42 9.20 21.61
CA LYS A 141 11.00 9.95 22.73
C LYS A 141 11.37 8.99 23.85
N ALA A 142 12.20 9.47 24.78
CA ALA A 142 12.62 8.69 25.93
C ALA A 142 11.41 8.25 26.77
N HIS A 143 11.33 6.95 27.08
CA HIS A 143 10.28 6.35 27.93
C HIS A 143 8.84 6.61 27.48
N GLU A 144 8.63 6.96 26.21
CA GLU A 144 7.28 7.19 25.68
C GLU A 144 6.72 5.90 25.04
N PRO A 145 5.62 5.35 25.57
CA PRO A 145 4.91 4.26 24.91
C PRO A 145 4.06 4.79 23.75
N VAL A 146 4.03 4.06 22.65
CA VAL A 146 3.31 4.38 21.43
C VAL A 146 2.49 3.16 21.00
N GLU A 147 1.18 3.37 20.81
CA GLU A 147 0.31 2.38 20.18
C GLU A 147 0.34 2.57 18.66
N MET A 148 0.61 1.49 17.93
CA MET A 148 0.73 1.50 16.48
C MET A 148 -0.35 0.58 15.88
N PRO A 149 -1.50 1.15 15.45
CA PRO A 149 -2.55 0.37 14.79
C PRO A 149 -2.10 -0.09 13.42
N VAL A 150 -2.47 -1.33 13.08
CA VAL A 150 -2.32 -1.89 11.73
C VAL A 150 -3.69 -2.35 11.28
N ARG A 151 -4.19 -1.71 10.21
CA ARG A 151 -5.41 -2.13 9.53
C ARG A 151 -5.06 -2.99 8.33
N PHE A 152 -5.72 -4.14 8.23
CA PHE A 152 -5.47 -5.09 7.16
C PHE A 152 -6.75 -5.80 6.72
N VAL A 153 -6.69 -6.37 5.52
CA VAL A 153 -7.70 -7.27 4.96
C VAL A 153 -7.00 -8.45 4.31
N VAL A 154 -7.56 -9.64 4.50
CA VAL A 154 -7.16 -10.85 3.75
C VAL A 154 -8.15 -10.99 2.60
N GLU A 155 -7.69 -11.03 1.36
CA GLU A 155 -8.58 -11.18 0.20
C GLU A 155 -9.23 -12.58 0.18
N PRO A 156 -10.50 -12.69 -0.25
CA PRO A 156 -11.24 -13.97 -0.28
C PRO A 156 -10.72 -14.95 -1.34
N ASP A 157 -10.00 -14.46 -2.35
CA ASP A 157 -9.40 -15.28 -3.42
C ASP A 157 -8.18 -16.10 -2.95
N LEU A 158 -7.74 -15.90 -1.70
CA LEU A 158 -6.70 -16.71 -1.06
C LEU A 158 -7.03 -18.20 -1.22
N ASP A 159 -6.05 -19.04 -1.54
CA ASP A 159 -6.22 -20.49 -1.63
C ASP A 159 -6.82 -21.07 -0.32
N GLY A 160 -7.86 -21.91 -0.46
CA GLY A 160 -8.54 -22.56 0.65
C GLY A 160 -7.64 -23.46 1.52
N ASN A 161 -6.48 -23.87 1.00
CA ASN A 161 -5.48 -24.63 1.76
C ASN A 161 -4.72 -23.78 2.81
N VAL A 162 -4.75 -22.44 2.68
CA VAL A 162 -4.06 -21.54 3.61
C VAL A 162 -4.99 -21.18 4.77
N GLN A 163 -4.74 -21.80 5.92
CA GLN A 163 -5.50 -21.53 7.16
C GLN A 163 -4.74 -20.63 8.13
N ASN A 164 -3.41 -20.60 8.04
CA ASN A 164 -2.54 -19.85 8.96
C ASN A 164 -1.71 -18.84 8.17
N ILE A 165 -1.79 -17.58 8.58
CA ILE A 165 -0.97 -16.49 8.05
C ILE A 165 -0.19 -15.90 9.22
N THR A 166 1.09 -15.60 9.02
CA THR A 166 1.89 -14.89 10.02
C THR A 166 2.32 -13.55 9.48
N LEU A 167 1.87 -12.48 10.11
CA LEU A 167 2.37 -11.13 9.92
C LEU A 167 3.49 -10.87 10.93
N SER A 168 4.71 -10.81 10.43
CA SER A 168 5.92 -10.57 11.21
C SER A 168 6.43 -9.17 10.96
N TYR A 169 6.82 -8.46 12.01
CA TYR A 169 7.52 -7.18 11.91
C TYR A 169 8.89 -7.26 12.56
N ASN A 170 9.90 -6.75 11.86
CA ASN A 170 11.24 -6.61 12.40
C ASN A 170 11.64 -5.13 12.43
N PHE A 171 11.99 -4.61 13.61
CA PHE A 171 12.24 -3.19 13.84
C PHE A 171 13.75 -2.90 13.85
N PHE A 172 14.17 -1.95 13.02
CA PHE A 172 15.56 -1.56 12.88
C PHE A 172 15.80 -0.13 13.34
N ARG A 173 16.94 0.11 13.98
CA ARG A 173 17.42 1.47 14.26
C ARG A 173 17.88 2.12 12.96
N ILE A 174 17.46 3.35 12.73
CA ILE A 174 17.95 4.17 11.62
C ILE A 174 18.56 5.46 12.17
N LYS A 175 19.41 6.12 11.37
CA LYS A 175 19.95 7.43 11.74
C LYS A 175 18.85 8.49 11.56
N PRO A 176 18.72 9.46 12.47
CA PRO A 176 17.98 10.69 12.19
C PRO A 176 18.55 11.35 10.94
N ASP A 177 17.72 12.01 10.12
CA ASP A 177 18.25 12.83 9.02
C ASP A 177 19.11 13.95 9.61
N ALA A 178 20.26 14.19 8.97
CA ALA A 178 21.23 15.22 9.36
C ALA A 178 20.76 16.62 8.94
#